data_AF-A0A2A3LM04-F1
#
_entry.id   AF-A0A2A3LM04-F1
#
_cell.length_a   1.000
_cell.length_b   1.000
_cell.length_c   1.000
_cell.angle_alpha   90.00
_cell.angle_beta   90.00
_cell.angle_gamma   90.00
#
_symmetry.space_group_name_H-M   'P 1'
#
loop_
_entity.id
_entity.type
_entity.pdbx_description
1 polymer ?
#
loop_
_entity_poly.entity_id
_entity_poly.type
_entity_poly.pdbx_seq_one_letter_code
_entity_poly.pdbx_strand_id
1 'polypeptide(L)'
;MTRRLIRLLPALFVLSGALLLSACQRGDADRALLDAPAVGDLYAAQLSAFSEYEFNDDSRVPIDPAHGLLKVVAADADGVIVITENTASSEKATARSDLRGDVSAIEFDDSERIEIAKADLHKAYEDGLIYAVRRPSAD
;
A
#
# COMPACT_ATOMS: atom_id res chain seq x y z
N MET A 1 -20.45 -9.71 -59.38
CA MET A 1 -19.84 -11.00 -59.00
C MET A 1 -19.66 -11.03 -57.49
N THR A 2 -20.01 -12.17 -56.92
CA THR A 2 -20.01 -12.58 -55.51
C THR A 2 -18.65 -12.47 -54.82
N ARG A 3 -18.65 -12.20 -53.50
CA ARG A 3 -18.08 -13.11 -52.49
C ARG A 3 -18.42 -12.66 -51.06
N ARG A 4 -19.24 -13.49 -50.41
CA ARG A 4 -19.36 -13.61 -48.95
C ARG A 4 -17.98 -13.96 -48.38
N LEU A 5 -17.58 -13.35 -47.27
CA LEU A 5 -16.56 -13.95 -46.40
C LEU A 5 -16.81 -13.62 -44.91
N ILE A 6 -17.30 -14.67 -44.23
CA ILE A 6 -16.79 -15.20 -42.96
C ILE A 6 -17.00 -14.35 -41.70
N ARG A 7 -18.05 -14.77 -40.98
CA ARG A 7 -18.17 -14.78 -39.52
C ARG A 7 -16.90 -15.31 -38.87
N LEU A 8 -16.09 -14.49 -38.23
CA LEU A 8 -15.16 -14.92 -37.18
C LEU A 8 -14.98 -13.77 -36.19
N LEU A 9 -14.85 -14.12 -34.90
CA LEU A 9 -14.54 -13.31 -33.71
C LEU A 9 -15.66 -13.11 -32.68
N PRO A 10 -16.12 -14.18 -32.00
CA PRO A 10 -16.45 -14.13 -30.59
C PRO A 10 -15.27 -14.69 -29.78
N ALA A 11 -14.07 -14.09 -29.88
CA ALA A 11 -12.90 -14.55 -29.13
C ALA A 11 -12.19 -13.44 -28.34
N LEU A 12 -12.60 -12.18 -28.52
CA LEU A 12 -11.94 -11.03 -27.89
C LEU A 12 -12.48 -10.69 -26.48
N PHE A 13 -13.54 -11.35 -26.03
CA PHE A 13 -14.20 -11.03 -24.74
C PHE A 13 -13.65 -11.79 -23.52
N VAL A 14 -12.79 -12.81 -23.72
CA VAL A 14 -12.31 -13.64 -22.60
C VAL A 14 -11.10 -13.01 -21.88
N LEU A 15 -10.29 -12.18 -22.54
CA LEU A 15 -9.09 -11.61 -21.92
C LEU A 15 -9.36 -10.45 -20.95
N SER A 16 -10.47 -9.72 -21.08
CA SER A 16 -10.77 -8.60 -20.17
C SER A 16 -11.29 -9.04 -18.79
N GLY A 17 -11.75 -10.28 -18.64
CA GLY A 17 -12.29 -10.78 -17.38
C GLY A 17 -11.22 -11.15 -16.33
N ALA A 18 -10.03 -11.59 -16.77
CA ALA A 18 -9.00 -12.09 -15.85
C ALA A 18 -8.29 -10.98 -15.05
N LEU A 19 -8.19 -9.76 -15.59
CA LEU A 19 -7.52 -8.64 -14.92
C LEU A 19 -8.36 -8.04 -13.78
N LEU A 20 -9.69 -8.02 -13.92
CA LEU A 20 -10.58 -7.49 -12.89
C LEU A 20 -10.63 -8.38 -11.63
N LEU A 21 -10.58 -9.71 -11.82
CA LEU A 21 -10.63 -10.67 -10.70
C LEU A 21 -9.41 -10.56 -9.78
N SER A 22 -8.21 -10.33 -10.34
CA SER A 22 -6.97 -10.26 -9.56
C SER A 22 -6.89 -9.00 -8.69
N ALA A 23 -7.46 -7.88 -9.16
CA ALA A 23 -7.48 -6.63 -8.40
C ALA A 23 -8.45 -6.69 -7.21
N CYS A 24 -9.64 -7.27 -7.39
CA CYS A 24 -10.61 -7.46 -6.30
C CYS A 24 -10.05 -8.35 -5.19
N GLN A 25 -9.44 -9.49 -5.55
CA GLN A 25 -8.86 -10.41 -4.56
C GLN A 25 -7.78 -9.75 -3.70
N ARG A 26 -6.96 -8.87 -4.29
CA ARG A 26 -5.93 -8.16 -3.54
C ARG A 26 -6.52 -7.12 -2.59
N GLY A 27 -7.54 -6.39 -3.04
CA GLY A 27 -8.26 -5.44 -2.19
C GLY A 27 -8.92 -6.14 -0.99
N ASP A 28 -9.52 -7.32 -1.22
CA ASP A 28 -10.11 -8.12 -0.14
C ASP A 28 -9.07 -8.63 0.85
N ALA A 29 -7.89 -9.05 0.35
CA ALA A 29 -6.78 -9.48 1.21
C ALA A 29 -6.20 -8.34 2.04
N ASP A 30 -5.99 -7.17 1.45
CA ASP A 30 -5.54 -5.97 2.17
C ASP A 30 -6.56 -5.59 3.27
N ARG A 31 -7.86 -5.57 2.94
CA ARG A 31 -8.94 -5.27 3.89
C ARG A 31 -8.97 -6.24 5.07
N ALA A 32 -8.81 -7.53 4.82
CA ALA A 32 -8.76 -8.52 5.89
C ALA A 32 -7.60 -8.28 6.88
N LEU A 33 -6.47 -7.77 6.40
CA LEU A 33 -5.35 -7.39 7.27
C LEU A 33 -5.64 -6.11 8.06
N LEU A 34 -6.32 -5.13 7.46
CA LEU A 34 -6.75 -3.91 8.15
C LEU A 34 -7.87 -4.16 9.18
N ASP A 35 -8.73 -5.16 8.95
CA ASP A 35 -9.78 -5.56 9.90
C ASP A 35 -9.21 -6.21 11.17
N ALA A 36 -8.04 -6.85 11.05
CA ALA A 36 -7.35 -7.57 12.11
C ALA A 36 -5.84 -7.26 12.10
N PRO A 37 -5.45 -6.00 12.37
CA PRO A 37 -4.05 -5.57 12.29
C PRO A 37 -3.23 -6.25 13.38
N ALA A 38 -1.94 -6.44 13.10
CA ALA A 38 -0.98 -7.04 14.02
C ALA A 38 0.34 -6.28 14.01
N VAL A 39 1.07 -6.39 15.12
CA VAL A 39 2.44 -5.90 15.22
C VAL A 39 3.30 -6.53 14.12
N GLY A 40 4.06 -5.69 13.41
CA GLY A 40 4.89 -6.08 12.28
C GLY A 40 4.22 -5.95 10.92
N ASP A 41 2.91 -5.67 10.84
CA ASP A 41 2.26 -5.34 9.58
C ASP A 41 2.89 -4.10 8.95
N LEU A 42 3.00 -4.13 7.62
CA LEU A 42 3.57 -3.06 6.81
C LEU A 42 2.54 -2.51 5.85
N TYR A 43 2.46 -1.19 5.76
CA TYR A 43 1.54 -0.47 4.88
C TYR A 43 2.33 0.40 3.91
N ALA A 44 2.17 0.19 2.60
CA ALA A 44 2.66 1.16 1.63
C ALA A 44 1.70 2.35 1.63
N ALA A 45 2.24 3.54 1.93
CA ALA A 45 1.44 4.71 2.24
C ALA A 45 2.03 6.02 1.68
N GLN A 46 1.26 7.10 1.77
CA GLN A 46 1.73 8.47 1.67
C GLN A 46 2.10 8.96 3.08
N LEU A 47 3.38 8.91 3.43
CA LEU A 47 3.88 9.27 4.76
C LEU A 47 3.56 10.72 5.13
N SER A 48 3.60 11.65 4.16
CA SER A 48 3.26 13.06 4.40
C SER A 48 1.80 13.31 4.79
N ALA A 49 0.92 12.30 4.69
CA ALA A 49 -0.46 12.38 5.17
C ALA A 49 -0.61 11.95 6.64
N PHE A 50 0.41 11.34 7.24
CA PHE A 50 0.37 10.79 8.61
C PHE A 50 1.41 11.44 9.53
N SER A 51 2.62 11.67 9.04
CA SER A 51 3.73 12.24 9.83
C SER A 51 3.57 13.75 9.95
N GLU A 52 3.98 14.29 11.10
CA GLU A 52 4.13 15.75 11.28
C GLU A 52 5.49 16.26 10.77
N TYR A 53 6.42 15.34 10.45
CA TYR A 53 7.75 15.68 9.94
C TYR A 53 7.81 15.73 8.42
N GLU A 54 8.61 16.68 7.91
CA GLU A 54 8.85 16.82 6.48
C GLU A 54 9.91 15.83 6.00
N PHE A 55 9.57 15.07 4.95
CA PHE A 55 10.51 14.19 4.26
C PHE A 55 11.28 14.97 3.20
N ASN A 56 12.59 14.75 3.14
CA ASN A 56 13.49 15.46 2.26
C ASN A 56 14.29 14.48 1.41
N ASP A 57 14.63 14.87 0.18
CA ASP A 57 15.57 14.11 -0.65
C ASP A 57 17.04 14.31 -0.21
N ASP A 58 17.97 13.64 -0.89
CA ASP A 58 19.42 13.75 -0.61
C ASP A 58 19.97 15.18 -0.76
N SER A 59 19.27 16.04 -1.52
CA SER A 59 19.61 17.45 -1.73
C SER A 59 18.92 18.38 -0.71
N ARG A 60 18.21 17.82 0.28
CA ARG A 60 17.39 18.52 1.28
C ARG A 60 16.25 19.32 0.67
N VAL A 61 15.66 18.81 -0.41
CA VAL A 61 14.45 19.36 -1.00
C VAL A 61 13.25 18.59 -0.45
N PRO A 62 12.19 19.28 0.00
CA PRO A 62 10.98 18.62 0.49
C PRO A 62 10.35 17.72 -0.58
N ILE A 63 9.93 16.53 -0.16
CA ILE A 63 9.19 15.57 -0.98
C ILE A 63 7.71 15.68 -0.61
N ASP A 64 6.86 16.09 -1.56
CA ASP A 64 5.42 16.12 -1.38
C ASP A 64 4.68 15.77 -2.69
N PRO A 65 3.88 14.68 -2.73
CA PRO A 65 3.65 13.71 -1.66
C PRO A 65 4.86 12.83 -1.36
N ALA A 66 5.13 12.57 -0.08
CA ALA A 66 6.14 11.61 0.36
C ALA A 66 5.54 10.22 0.50
N HIS A 67 6.08 9.22 -0.21
CA HIS A 67 5.64 7.84 -0.17
C HIS A 67 6.70 6.91 0.42
N GLY A 68 6.26 5.92 1.20
CA GLY A 68 7.15 4.94 1.84
C GLY A 68 6.33 3.91 2.62
N LEU A 69 6.95 3.27 3.60
CA LEU A 69 6.30 2.28 4.47
C LEU A 69 5.92 2.84 5.84
N LEU A 70 4.73 2.45 6.32
CA LEU A 70 4.38 2.48 7.74
C LEU A 70 4.56 1.08 8.32
N LYS A 71 5.05 0.99 9.56
CA LYS A 71 5.15 -0.27 10.30
C LYS A 71 4.32 -0.23 11.56
N VAL A 72 3.47 -1.22 11.75
CA VAL A 72 2.65 -1.37 12.96
C VAL A 72 3.53 -1.84 14.12
N VAL A 73 3.60 -1.05 15.18
CA VAL A 73 4.35 -1.37 16.42
C VAL A 73 3.44 -1.70 17.60
N ALA A 74 2.17 -1.32 17.54
CA ALA A 74 1.13 -1.79 18.45
C ALA A 74 -0.21 -1.91 17.69
N ALA A 75 -1.04 -2.87 18.09
CA ALA A 75 -2.36 -3.08 17.53
C ALA A 75 -3.32 -3.60 18.61
N ASP A 76 -4.52 -3.05 18.66
CA ASP A 76 -5.60 -3.48 19.54
C ASP A 76 -6.98 -3.36 18.86
N ALA A 77 -8.05 -3.37 19.65
CA ALA A 77 -9.41 -3.27 19.13
C ALA A 77 -9.76 -1.85 18.64
N ASP A 78 -9.09 -0.82 19.15
CA ASP A 78 -9.37 0.59 18.90
C ASP A 78 -8.56 1.12 17.72
N GLY A 79 -7.39 0.53 17.43
CA GLY A 79 -6.60 0.89 16.25
C GLY A 79 -5.18 0.33 16.23
N VAL A 80 -4.28 1.11 15.65
CA VAL A 80 -2.86 0.79 15.55
C VAL A 80 -1.99 1.98 15.95
N ILE A 81 -0.79 1.68 16.42
CA ILE A 81 0.31 2.64 16.47
C ILE A 81 1.30 2.25 15.38
N VAL A 82 1.63 3.20 14.51
CA VAL A 82 2.60 3.02 13.44
C VAL A 82 3.81 3.92 13.61
N ILE A 83 4.91 3.50 13.00
CA ILE A 83 6.12 4.30 12.78
C ILE A 83 6.38 4.40 11.28
N THR A 84 7.04 5.48 10.85
CA THR A 84 7.36 5.76 9.45
C THR A 84 8.71 5.17 9.07
N GLU A 85 8.89 4.86 7.79
CA GLU A 85 10.21 4.67 7.21
C GLU A 85 11.03 5.97 7.28
N ASN A 86 12.33 5.88 7.56
CA ASN A 86 13.22 7.06 7.61
C ASN A 86 13.34 7.77 6.24
N THR A 87 13.20 6.99 5.17
CA THR A 87 13.28 7.44 3.79
C THR A 87 11.90 7.54 3.14
N ALA A 88 11.79 8.43 2.16
CA ALA A 88 10.59 8.55 1.34
C ALA A 88 10.96 8.79 -0.12
N SER A 89 10.00 8.51 -1.00
CA SER A 89 10.09 8.73 -2.44
C SER A 89 8.90 9.57 -2.91
N SER A 90 9.10 10.40 -3.94
CA SER A 90 7.99 11.03 -4.66
C SER A 90 7.14 10.02 -5.45
N GLU A 91 7.65 8.80 -5.64
CA GLU A 91 7.04 7.78 -6.48
C GLU A 91 6.30 6.74 -5.63
N LYS A 92 4.97 6.70 -5.76
CA LYS A 92 4.11 5.68 -5.14
C LYS A 92 4.53 4.23 -5.46
N ALA A 93 5.16 4.02 -6.62
CA ALA A 93 5.62 2.71 -7.05
C ALA A 93 6.79 2.17 -6.21
N THR A 94 7.62 3.06 -5.65
CA THR A 94 8.78 2.71 -4.81
C THR A 94 8.32 1.96 -3.56
N ALA A 95 7.42 2.56 -2.77
CA ALA A 95 6.85 1.93 -1.58
C ALA A 95 6.15 0.58 -1.89
N ARG A 96 5.50 0.42 -3.05
CA ARG A 96 4.96 -0.88 -3.47
C ARG A 96 6.04 -1.91 -3.79
N SER A 97 7.19 -1.47 -4.28
CA SER A 97 8.35 -2.32 -4.53
C SER A 97 8.96 -2.76 -3.21
N ASP A 98 9.18 -1.82 -2.29
CA ASP A 98 9.79 -2.07 -0.98
C ASP A 98 8.92 -3.01 -0.15
N LEU A 99 7.61 -2.79 -0.15
CA LEU A 99 6.64 -3.70 0.49
C LEU A 99 6.69 -5.13 -0.08
N ARG A 100 7.12 -5.34 -1.32
CA ARG A 100 7.26 -6.69 -1.91
C ARG A 100 8.66 -7.28 -1.73
N GLY A 101 9.65 -6.43 -1.46
CA GLY A 101 11.04 -6.81 -1.33
C GLY A 101 11.40 -7.32 0.07
N ASP A 102 12.71 -7.39 0.26
CA ASP A 102 13.33 -7.57 1.57
C ASP A 102 13.26 -6.26 2.35
N VAL A 103 12.68 -6.32 3.54
CA VAL A 103 12.46 -5.16 4.42
C VAL A 103 13.42 -5.15 5.60
N SER A 104 14.34 -6.11 5.68
CA SER A 104 15.33 -6.18 6.77
C SER A 104 16.32 -5.02 6.77
N ALA A 105 16.55 -4.42 5.61
CA ALA A 105 17.43 -3.26 5.43
C ALA A 105 16.71 -1.91 5.54
N ILE A 106 15.39 -1.90 5.76
CA ILE A 106 14.61 -0.67 5.89
C ILE A 106 14.68 -0.18 7.33
N GLU A 107 15.13 1.06 7.50
CA GLU A 107 15.16 1.73 8.78
C GLU A 107 13.86 2.49 9.01
N PHE A 108 13.31 2.36 10.21
CA PHE A 108 12.08 3.03 10.62
C PHE A 108 12.38 4.01 11.75
N ASP A 109 11.64 5.11 11.79
CA ASP A 109 11.77 6.14 12.80
C ASP A 109 10.99 5.76 14.07
N ASP A 110 11.69 5.20 15.05
CA ASP A 110 11.10 4.86 16.35
C ASP A 110 10.81 6.11 17.23
N SER A 111 11.21 7.31 16.80
CA SER A 111 11.02 8.56 17.55
C SER A 111 9.63 9.16 17.38
N GLU A 112 8.99 8.96 16.23
CA GLU A 112 7.61 9.33 15.96
C GLU A 112 6.68 8.11 16.12
N ARG A 113 5.60 8.27 16.89
CA ARG A 113 4.55 7.25 17.01
C ARG A 113 3.22 7.85 16.64
N ILE A 114 2.60 7.30 15.61
CA ILE A 114 1.37 7.82 15.04
C ILE A 114 0.23 6.87 15.40
N GLU A 115 -0.73 7.37 16.16
CA GLU A 115 -1.95 6.64 16.49
C GLU A 115 -2.95 6.76 15.33
N ILE A 116 -3.45 5.63 14.84
CA ILE A 116 -4.48 5.59 13.79
C ILE A 116 -5.64 4.75 14.33
N ALA A 117 -6.78 5.39 14.56
CA ALA A 117 -8.00 4.70 14.97
C ALA A 117 -8.45 3.73 13.87
N LYS A 118 -9.12 2.64 14.25
CA LYS A 118 -9.55 1.59 13.31
C LYS A 118 -10.39 2.15 12.16
N ALA A 119 -11.32 3.07 12.45
CA ALA A 119 -12.14 3.70 11.41
C ALA A 119 -11.29 4.54 10.43
N ASP A 120 -10.30 5.27 10.95
CA ASP A 120 -9.41 6.09 10.14
C ASP A 120 -8.43 5.26 9.33
N LEU A 121 -8.04 4.09 9.81
CA LEU A 121 -7.21 3.12 9.08
C LEU A 121 -7.93 2.63 7.81
N HIS A 122 -9.21 2.25 7.94
CA HIS A 122 -10.03 1.86 6.77
C HIS A 122 -10.26 3.04 5.83
N LYS A 123 -10.56 4.22 6.39
CA LYS A 123 -10.75 5.44 5.61
C LYS A 123 -9.49 5.80 4.82
N ALA A 124 -8.31 5.70 5.43
CA ALA A 124 -7.04 5.97 4.76
C ALA A 124 -6.78 5.00 3.60
N TYR A 125 -7.21 3.73 3.71
CA TYR A 125 -7.14 2.78 2.61
C TYR A 125 -8.10 3.14 1.47
N GLU A 126 -9.35 3.50 1.80
CA GLU A 126 -10.37 3.91 0.84
C GLU A 126 -10.01 5.20 0.09
N ASP A 127 -9.43 6.16 0.81
CA ASP A 127 -8.92 7.43 0.26
C ASP A 127 -7.60 7.23 -0.52
N GLY A 128 -7.03 6.02 -0.52
CA GLY A 128 -5.83 5.65 -1.27
C GLY A 128 -4.51 6.17 -0.68
N LEU A 129 -4.56 6.66 0.57
CA LEU A 129 -3.40 7.08 1.38
C LEU A 129 -2.62 5.87 1.87
N ILE A 130 -3.29 4.77 2.22
CA ILE A 130 -2.73 3.43 2.30
C ILE A 130 -3.20 2.66 1.08
N TYR A 131 -2.30 1.94 0.41
CA TYR A 131 -2.63 1.38 -0.91
C TYR A 131 -2.04 -0.01 -1.18
N ALA A 132 -1.32 -0.57 -0.22
CA ALA A 132 -1.06 -2.00 -0.13
C ALA A 132 -0.69 -2.37 1.30
N VAL A 133 -1.05 -3.58 1.70
CA VAL A 133 -0.78 -4.09 3.04
C VAL A 133 -0.02 -5.41 2.93
N ARG A 134 0.91 -5.65 3.84
CA ARG A 134 1.60 -6.93 3.96
C ARG A 134 1.82 -7.26 5.43
N ARG A 135 1.46 -8.48 5.81
CA ARG A 135 1.96 -9.13 7.02
C ARG A 135 3.21 -9.96 6.65
N PRO A 136 4.41 -9.59 7.11
CA PRO A 136 5.58 -10.44 6.96
C PRO A 136 5.33 -11.79 7.64
N SER A 137 5.82 -12.88 7.04
CA SER A 137 5.86 -14.16 7.75
C SER A 137 6.88 -14.04 8.88
N ALA A 138 6.57 -14.57 10.07
CA ALA A 138 7.58 -14.67 11.12
C ALA A 138 8.68 -15.62 10.62
N ASP A 139 9.92 -15.14 10.61
CA ASP A 139 11.10 -15.98 10.38
C ASP A 139 11.35 -16.93 11.56
#